data_AF-A0A6I3U5B6-F1
#
_entry.id   AF-A0A6I3U5B6-F1
#
_cell.length_a   1.000
_cell.length_b   1.000
_cell.length_c   1.000
_cell.angle_alpha   90.00
_cell.angle_beta   90.00
_cell.angle_gamma   90.00
#
_symmetry.space_group_name_H-M   'P 1'
#
loop_
_entity.id
_entity.type
_entity.pdbx_description
1 polymer ?
#
loop_
_entity_poly.entity_id
_entity_poly.type
_entity_poly.pdbx_seq_one_letter_code
_entity_poly.pdbx_strand_id
1 'polypeptide(L)'
;MFKLSFHSIGHVVVRNYMSFRNLFKISIVPNLIDPLFYLLAMGFGVGAYLTHVNGMLYRDFVITGLIAATAMSAATAETTVNAFIQYKIEKTYDAILMTPINTSDIVVGQAIWAG
;
A
#
# COMPACT_ATOMS: atom_id res chain seq x y z
N MET A 1 -30.06 -5.94 7.25
CA MET A 1 -29.07 -6.79 7.93
C MET A 1 -28.08 -7.27 6.87
N PHE A 2 -26.97 -6.56 6.70
CA PHE A 2 -25.98 -6.83 5.65
C PHE A 2 -25.36 -8.21 5.88
N LYS A 3 -25.59 -9.16 4.97
CA LYS A 3 -24.89 -10.45 5.00
C LYS A 3 -23.51 -10.25 4.39
N LEU A 4 -22.49 -10.19 5.24
CA LEU A 4 -21.10 -10.22 4.81
C LEU A 4 -20.82 -11.57 4.14
N SER A 5 -20.32 -11.54 2.90
CA SER A 5 -19.96 -12.74 2.14
C SER A 5 -18.46 -12.77 1.89
N PHE A 6 -17.77 -13.72 2.51
CA PHE A 6 -16.33 -13.93 2.30
C PHE A 6 -15.97 -14.16 0.84
N HIS A 7 -16.87 -14.77 0.07
CA HIS A 7 -16.66 -15.02 -1.35
C HIS A 7 -16.64 -13.71 -2.16
N SER A 8 -17.60 -12.81 -1.89
CA SER A 8 -17.70 -11.51 -2.56
C SER A 8 -16.51 -10.60 -2.23
N ILE A 9 -16.07 -10.60 -0.97
CA ILE A 9 -14.87 -9.86 -0.51
C ILE A 9 -13.63 -10.34 -1.28
N GLY A 10 -13.45 -11.65 -1.42
CA GLY A 10 -12.35 -12.24 -2.19
C GLY A 10 -12.30 -11.76 -3.64
N HIS A 11 -13.45 -11.65 -4.31
CA HIS A 11 -13.52 -11.16 -5.69
C HIS A 11 -13.08 -9.69 -5.83
N VAL A 12 -13.41 -8.85 -4.86
CA VAL A 12 -12.99 -7.44 -4.84
C VAL A 12 -11.47 -7.34 -4.70
N VAL A 13 -10.88 -8.14 -3.81
CA VAL A 13 -9.41 -8.21 -3.60
C VAL A 13 -8.70 -8.69 -4.86
N VAL A 14 -9.19 -9.76 -5.50
CA VAL A 14 -8.60 -10.29 -6.73
C VAL A 14 -8.69 -9.26 -7.87
N ARG A 15 -9.79 -8.51 -7.98
CA ARG A 15 -9.92 -7.42 -8.96
C ARG A 15 -8.88 -6.32 -8.73
N ASN A 16 -8.68 -5.89 -7.48
CA ASN A 16 -7.66 -4.90 -7.15
C ASN A 16 -6.25 -5.43 -7.46
N TYR A 17 -5.98 -6.70 -7.13
CA TYR A 17 -4.71 -7.36 -7.47
C TYR A 17 -4.44 -7.40 -8.98
N MET A 18 -5.44 -7.74 -9.79
CA MET A 18 -5.29 -7.77 -11.25
C MET A 18 -4.99 -6.39 -11.84
N SER A 19 -5.64 -5.34 -11.32
CA SER A 19 -5.37 -3.95 -11.70
C SER A 19 -3.94 -3.53 -11.30
N PHE A 20 -3.57 -3.83 -10.05
CA PHE A 20 -2.25 -3.50 -9.52
C PHE A 20 -1.11 -4.24 -10.24
N ARG A 21 -1.31 -5.49 -10.67
CA ARG A 21 -0.28 -6.26 -11.38
C ARG A 21 0.29 -5.55 -12.61
N ASN A 22 -0.55 -4.81 -13.34
CA ASN A 22 -0.12 -4.06 -14.51
C ASN A 22 0.60 -2.76 -14.12
N LEU A 23 0.18 -2.15 -13.01
CA LEU A 23 0.80 -0.94 -12.46
C LEU A 23 2.10 -1.22 -11.71
N PHE A 24 2.27 -2.43 -11.17
CA PHE A 24 3.39 -2.84 -10.32
C PHE A 24 4.77 -2.48 -10.91
N LYS A 25 4.96 -2.76 -12.20
CA LYS A 25 6.24 -2.51 -12.88
C LYS A 25 6.54 -1.01 -13.05
N ILE A 26 5.51 -0.19 -13.18
CA ILE A 26 5.65 1.25 -13.45
C ILE A 26 5.67 2.03 -12.13
N SER A 27 4.86 1.63 -11.15
CA SER A 27 4.72 2.35 -9.89
C SER A 27 5.87 2.11 -8.91
N ILE A 28 6.53 0.95 -8.95
CA ILE A 28 7.60 0.63 -7.98
C ILE A 28 8.87 1.45 -8.22
N VAL A 29 9.27 1.62 -9.48
CA VAL A 29 10.57 2.23 -9.79
C VAL A 29 10.66 3.67 -9.26
N PRO A 30 9.68 4.57 -9.49
CA PRO A 30 9.74 5.94 -8.98
C PRO A 30 9.67 6.00 -7.44
N ASN A 31 8.81 5.18 -6.83
CA ASN A 31 8.60 5.21 -5.38
C ASN A 31 9.79 4.68 -4.57
N LEU A 32 10.70 3.91 -5.18
CA LEU A 32 11.92 3.42 -4.54
C LEU A 32 13.11 4.37 -4.65
N ILE A 33 13.05 5.38 -5.52
CA ILE A 33 14.16 6.33 -5.69
C ILE A 33 14.39 7.12 -4.39
N ASP A 34 13.34 7.71 -3.83
CA ASP A 34 13.46 8.52 -2.61
C ASP A 34 13.98 7.72 -1.40
N PRO A 35 13.45 6.51 -1.09
CA PRO A 35 13.99 5.65 -0.04
C PRO A 35 15.45 5.25 -0.27
N LEU A 36 15.84 4.96 -1.52
CA LEU A 36 17.23 4.60 -1.84
C LEU A 36 18.17 5.78 -1.63
N PHE A 37 17.77 6.98 -2.05
CA PHE A 37 18.53 8.20 -1.74
C PHE A 37 18.59 8.47 -0.25
N TYR A 38 17.52 8.18 0.50
CA TYR A 38 17.52 8.29 1.96
C TYR A 38 18.52 7.33 2.61
N LEU A 39 18.58 6.08 2.16
CA LEU A 39 19.58 5.12 2.62
C LEU A 39 21.00 5.51 2.23
N LEU A 40 21.21 6.05 1.03
CA LEU A 40 22.52 6.54 0.61
C LEU A 40 22.96 7.71 1.49
N ALA A 41 22.10 8.71 1.68
CA ALA A 41 22.39 9.87 2.52
C ALA A 41 22.63 9.50 3.98
N MET A 42 21.76 8.68 4.58
CA MET A 42 21.88 8.25 5.98
C MET A 42 23.02 7.23 6.17
N GLY A 43 23.21 6.32 5.22
CA GLY A 43 24.24 5.28 5.26
C GLY A 43 25.65 5.83 5.13
N PHE A 44 25.90 6.73 4.17
CA PHE A 44 27.20 7.38 4.02
C PHE A 44 27.39 8.56 4.99
N GLY A 45 26.33 9.28 5.33
CA GLY A 45 26.40 10.41 6.25
C GLY A 45 26.48 9.97 7.72
N VAL A 46 25.38 9.47 8.26
CA VAL A 46 25.23 9.15 9.69
C VAL A 46 25.87 7.81 10.04
N GLY A 47 25.79 6.82 9.15
CA GLY A 47 26.34 5.48 9.35
C GLY A 47 27.87 5.44 9.49
N ALA A 48 28.57 6.50 9.09
CA ALA A 48 30.01 6.65 9.31
C ALA A 48 30.36 7.00 10.77
N TYR A 49 29.44 7.63 11.51
CA TYR A 49 29.65 8.09 12.89
C TYR A 49 28.87 7.25 13.92
N LEU A 50 27.70 6.72 13.53
CA LEU A 50 26.82 5.91 14.37
C LEU A 50 26.84 4.46 13.90
N THR A 51 27.50 3.60 14.67
CA THR A 51 27.58 2.16 14.38
C THR A 51 26.46 1.36 15.06
N HIS A 52 26.05 1.77 16.25
CA HIS A 52 25.03 1.08 17.04
C HIS A 52 24.02 2.05 17.63
N VAL A 53 22.76 1.63 17.69
CA VAL A 53 21.65 2.31 18.36
C VAL A 53 21.00 1.31 19.30
N ASN A 54 21.03 1.57 20.60
CA ASN A 54 20.48 0.66 21.63
C ASN A 54 20.96 -0.81 21.50
N GLY A 55 22.22 -1.02 21.12
CA GLY A 55 22.81 -2.35 20.92
C GLY A 55 22.49 -3.02 19.57
N MET A 56 21.66 -2.41 18.71
CA MET A 56 21.40 -2.86 17.34
C MET A 56 22.30 -2.12 16.35
N LEU A 57 22.73 -2.79 15.27
CA LEU A 57 23.44 -2.15 14.17
C LEU A 57 22.57 -1.02 13.58
N TYR A 58 23.14 0.18 13.46
CA TYR A 58 22.43 1.35 12.91
C TYR A 58 21.79 1.06 11.54
N ARG A 59 22.50 0.29 10.71
CA ARG A 59 22.02 -0.14 9.40
C ARG A 59 20.70 -0.91 9.48
N ASP A 60 20.59 -1.87 10.38
CA ASP A 60 19.39 -2.70 10.52
C ASP A 60 18.22 -1.88 11.05
N PHE A 61 18.48 -0.96 11.98
CA PHE A 61 17.49 -0.03 12.50
C PHE A 61 16.92 0.89 11.41
N VAL A 62 17.78 1.49 10.58
CA VAL A 62 17.34 2.40 9.51
C VAL A 62 16.62 1.66 8.40
N ILE A 63 17.15 0.51 7.95
CA ILE A 63 16.52 -0.27 6.88
C ILE A 63 15.13 -0.73 7.30
N THR A 64 14.97 -1.28 8.51
CA THR A 64 13.66 -1.74 8.99
C THR A 64 12.68 -0.59 9.17
N GLY A 65 13.12 0.54 9.74
CA GLY A 65 12.30 1.74 9.87
C GLY A 65 11.84 2.29 8.52
N LEU A 66 12.73 2.29 7.51
CA LEU A 66 12.40 2.76 6.17
C LEU A 66 11.41 1.84 5.46
N ILE A 67 11.56 0.51 5.60
CA ILE A 67 10.60 -0.45 5.06
C ILE A 67 9.22 -0.23 5.68
N ALA A 68 9.14 -0.05 7.00
CA ALA A 68 7.88 0.24 7.68
C ALA A 68 7.26 1.57 7.22
N ALA A 69 8.07 2.63 7.11
CA ALA A 69 7.60 3.96 6.68
C ALA A 69 7.08 3.96 5.23
N THR A 70 7.78 3.28 4.32
CA THR A 70 7.38 3.14 2.92
C THR A 70 6.11 2.30 2.77
N ALA A 71 6.00 1.18 3.50
CA ALA A 71 4.79 0.37 3.53
C ALA A 71 3.58 1.15 4.05
N MET A 72 3.73 1.88 5.15
CA MET A 72 2.67 2.72 5.72
C MET A 72 2.24 3.84 4.76
N SER A 73 3.21 4.47 4.09
CA SER A 73 2.92 5.52 3.11
C SER A 73 2.16 4.97 1.90
N ALA A 74 2.53 3.78 1.41
CA ALA A 74 1.84 3.10 0.32
C ALA A 74 0.40 2.72 0.70
N ALA A 75 0.20 2.11 1.88
CA ALA A 75 -1.12 1.77 2.40
C ALA A 75 -2.03 3.01 2.55
N THR A 76 -1.45 4.12 3.00
CA THR A 76 -2.16 5.41 3.13
C THR A 76 -2.57 5.94 1.76
N ALA A 77 -1.69 5.92 0.77
CA ALA A 77 -1.98 6.38 -0.58
C ALA A 77 -3.08 5.53 -1.25
N GLU A 78 -3.06 4.22 -1.07
CA GLU A 78 -4.10 3.30 -1.55
C GLU A 78 -5.47 3.59 -0.90
N THR A 79 -5.50 3.74 0.43
CA THR A 79 -6.74 3.97 1.19
C THR A 79 -7.35 5.36 0.94
N THR A 80 -6.55 6.35 0.57
CA THR A 80 -7.01 7.74 0.39
C THR A 80 -7.14 8.10 -1.08
N VAL A 81 -6.02 8.20 -1.79
CA VAL A 81 -5.96 8.70 -3.16
C VAL A 81 -6.58 7.70 -4.12
N ASN A 82 -6.15 6.43 -4.09
CA ASN A 82 -6.67 5.43 -5.01
C ASN A 82 -8.16 5.14 -4.76
N ALA A 83 -8.56 5.00 -3.49
CA ALA A 83 -9.97 4.84 -3.13
C ALA A 83 -10.84 6.01 -3.62
N PHE A 84 -10.37 7.25 -3.49
CA PHE A 84 -11.08 8.43 -4.02
C PHE A 84 -11.19 8.43 -5.54
N ILE A 85 -10.11 8.07 -6.25
CA ILE A 85 -10.10 7.97 -7.71
C ILE A 85 -11.13 6.93 -8.18
N GLN A 86 -11.12 5.73 -7.57
CA GLN A 86 -12.05 4.65 -7.90
C GLN A 86 -13.51 5.02 -7.60
N TYR A 87 -13.75 5.80 -6.55
CA TYR A 87 -15.08 6.29 -6.20
C TYR A 87 -15.55 7.39 -7.16
N LYS A 88 -14.76 8.46 -7.33
CA LYS A 88 -15.24 9.71 -7.94
C LYS A 88 -14.91 9.85 -9.42
N ILE A 89 -13.74 9.41 -9.84
CA ILE A 89 -13.21 9.67 -11.19
C ILE A 89 -13.54 8.48 -12.09
N GLU A 90 -13.08 7.30 -11.72
CA GLU A 90 -13.28 6.07 -12.51
C GLU A 90 -14.67 5.46 -12.32
N LYS A 91 -15.40 5.86 -11.26
CA LYS A 91 -16.71 5.31 -10.88
C LYS A 91 -16.72 3.79 -10.82
N THR A 92 -15.61 3.19 -10.43
CA THR A 92 -15.47 1.73 -10.36
C THR A 92 -16.41 1.16 -9.29
N TYR A 93 -16.60 1.87 -8.17
CA TYR A 93 -17.52 1.41 -7.13
C TYR A 93 -18.97 1.38 -7.64
N ASP A 94 -19.38 2.37 -8.43
CA ASP A 94 -20.70 2.38 -9.08
C ASP A 94 -20.86 1.18 -10.02
N ALA A 95 -19.82 0.85 -10.80
CA ALA A 95 -19.83 -0.31 -11.68
C ALA A 95 -19.92 -1.64 -10.91
N ILE A 96 -19.23 -1.78 -9.77
CA ILE A 96 -19.30 -2.99 -8.93
C ILE A 96 -20.71 -3.13 -8.31
N LEU A 97 -21.35 -2.02 -7.92
CA LEU A 97 -22.69 -2.03 -7.35
C LEU A 97 -23.80 -2.43 -8.34
N MET A 98 -23.51 -2.47 -9.64
CA MET A 98 -24.43 -3.04 -10.65
C MET A 98 -24.44 -4.58 -10.64
N THR A 99 -23.50 -5.21 -9.94
CA THR A 99 -23.43 -6.67 -9.75
C THR A 99 -24.09 -7.05 -8.40
N PRO A 100 -24.43 -8.33 -8.14
CA PRO A 100 -25.06 -8.74 -6.88
C PRO A 100 -24.05 -8.80 -5.71
N ILE A 101 -23.33 -7.70 -5.46
CA ILE A 101 -22.38 -7.49 -4.36
C ILE A 101 -22.91 -6.40 -3.43
N ASN A 102 -22.76 -6.59 -2.12
CA ASN A 102 -23.14 -5.59 -1.12
C ASN A 102 -22.07 -4.50 -0.98
N THR A 103 -22.49 -3.28 -0.67
CA THR A 103 -21.59 -2.16 -0.35
C THR A 103 -20.62 -2.47 0.80
N SER A 104 -21.06 -3.18 1.84
CA SER A 104 -20.21 -3.57 2.97
C SER A 104 -19.08 -4.50 2.57
N ASP A 105 -19.33 -5.42 1.63
CA ASP A 105 -18.32 -6.37 1.14
C ASP A 105 -17.24 -5.64 0.32
N ILE A 106 -17.63 -4.59 -0.42
CA ILE A 106 -16.69 -3.74 -1.18
C ILE A 106 -15.77 -2.99 -0.23
N VAL A 107 -16.33 -2.36 0.81
CA VAL A 107 -15.54 -1.58 1.78
C VAL A 107 -14.55 -2.49 2.52
N VAL A 108 -14.99 -3.66 2.97
CA VAL A 108 -14.12 -4.62 3.65
C VAL A 108 -13.04 -5.17 2.69
N GLY A 109 -13.40 -5.49 1.46
CA GLY A 109 -12.44 -5.94 0.44
C GLY A 109 -11.40 -4.88 0.08
N GLN A 110 -11.81 -3.61 0.01
CA GLN A 110 -10.89 -2.48 -0.19
C GLN A 110 -9.96 -2.28 1.02
N ALA A 111 -10.49 -2.37 2.24
CA ALA A 111 -9.68 -2.26 3.46
C ALA A 111 -8.63 -3.38 3.57
N ILE A 112 -9.00 -4.62 3.23
CA ILE A 112 -8.08 -5.77 3.19
C ILE A 112 -7.04 -5.63 2.07
N TRP A 113 -7.39 -4.99 0.96
CA TRP A 113 -6.44 -4.76 -0.11
C TRP A 113 -5.40 -3.68 0.24
N ALA A 114 -5.82 -2.66 0.98
CA ALA A 114 -4.98 -1.51 1.27
C ALA A 114 -4.04 -1.69 2.49
N GLY A 115 -4.33 -2.63 3.39
CA GLY A 115 -3.54 -2.91 4.60
C GLY A 115 -3.01 -4.34 4.66
#